data_AF-A0A229P3Y5-F1
#
_entry.id   AF-A0A229P3Y5-F1
#
_cell.length_a   1.000
_cell.length_b   1.000
_cell.length_c   1.000
_cell.angle_alpha   90.00
_cell.angle_beta   90.00
_cell.angle_gamma   90.00
#
_symmetry.space_group_name_H-M   'P 1'
#
loop_
_entity.id
_entity.type
_entity.pdbx_description
1 polymer ?
#
loop_
_entity_poly.entity_id
_entity_poly.type
_entity_poly.pdbx_seq_one_letter_code
_entity_poly.pdbx_strand_id
1 'polypeptide(L)'
;MKLNRIDIKWERFILLKLTIWGILLALFSVLRVHGSNQSLDDFISSAYGTINLSNVQNVIPVLIWMLPLLVLNFILGDYIDKQLNQHAVYIFTRTEKRKEWLTAQAISLFSYVIYFHILLQVFLVTFGYVSGFRALSPITMWGNVVLGMITFFLSNILAVFIINLLSLRMNTVPSAAFIIAYQSVVLYLSGIMLKNSSSSYDLIKWFPLTQGVQGWDGYAEMRVSEFSLEGSLFALVYLVTALLIVYLIGLFVIQKRDFY
;
A
#
# COMPACT_ATOMS: atom_id res chain seq x y z
N MET A 1 7.28 -24.48 -26.85
CA MET A 1 8.11 -23.81 -25.82
C MET A 1 8.59 -22.42 -26.28
N LYS A 2 7.66 -21.52 -26.66
CA LYS A 2 7.93 -20.12 -27.09
C LYS A 2 7.30 -19.06 -26.17
N LEU A 3 6.50 -19.49 -25.18
CA LEU A 3 5.80 -18.61 -24.23
C LEU A 3 6.76 -17.88 -23.28
N ASN A 4 7.81 -18.54 -22.78
CA ASN A 4 8.75 -17.94 -21.82
C ASN A 4 9.42 -16.62 -22.25
N ARG A 5 9.61 -16.33 -23.55
CA ARG A 5 10.32 -15.11 -23.95
C ARG A 5 9.46 -13.84 -23.92
N ILE A 6 8.15 -13.97 -24.07
CA ILE A 6 7.23 -12.81 -24.07
C ILE A 6 6.99 -12.36 -22.63
N ASP A 7 6.79 -13.32 -21.72
CA ASP A 7 6.60 -13.05 -20.29
C ASP A 7 7.81 -12.33 -19.68
N ILE A 8 9.04 -12.80 -19.97
CA ILE A 8 10.27 -12.18 -19.46
C ILE A 8 10.41 -10.70 -19.88
N LYS A 9 10.01 -10.34 -21.12
CA LYS A 9 10.09 -8.94 -21.57
C LYS A 9 9.07 -8.06 -20.84
N TRP A 10 7.88 -8.59 -20.58
CA TRP A 10 6.81 -7.86 -19.93
C TRP A 10 7.11 -7.65 -18.43
N GLU A 11 7.60 -8.67 -17.73
CA GLU A 11 8.07 -8.56 -16.34
C GLU A 11 9.19 -7.52 -16.20
N ARG A 12 10.20 -7.56 -17.08
CA ARG A 12 11.27 -6.56 -17.10
C ARG A 12 10.75 -5.14 -17.30
N PHE A 13 9.73 -4.97 -18.13
CA PHE A 13 9.12 -3.68 -18.37
C PHE A 13 8.36 -3.16 -17.14
N ILE A 14 7.66 -4.04 -16.42
CA ILE A 14 7.03 -3.70 -15.13
C ILE A 14 8.10 -3.27 -14.12
N LEU A 15 9.14 -4.08 -13.94
CA LEU A 15 10.24 -3.78 -13.01
C LEU A 15 10.93 -2.46 -13.35
N LEU A 16 11.17 -2.18 -14.64
CA LEU A 16 11.73 -0.91 -15.09
C LEU A 16 10.82 0.27 -14.71
N LYS A 17 9.51 0.17 -14.96
CA LYS A 17 8.54 1.22 -14.56
C LYS A 17 8.52 1.43 -13.05
N LEU A 18 8.48 0.35 -12.26
CA LEU A 18 8.49 0.43 -10.79
C LEU A 18 9.79 1.09 -10.30
N THR A 19 10.92 0.78 -10.93
CA THR A 19 12.22 1.38 -10.61
C THR A 19 12.23 2.87 -10.89
N ILE A 20 11.84 3.29 -12.10
CA ILE A 20 11.81 4.70 -12.51
C ILE A 20 10.88 5.49 -11.59
N TRP A 21 9.64 5.04 -11.41
CA TRP A 21 8.68 5.74 -10.58
C TRP A 21 9.03 5.69 -9.09
N GLY A 22 9.62 4.61 -8.60
CA GLY A 22 10.11 4.51 -7.23
C GLY A 22 11.20 5.53 -6.94
N ILE A 23 12.17 5.70 -7.85
CA ILE A 23 13.21 6.74 -7.74
C ILE A 23 12.61 8.15 -7.82
N LEU A 24 11.72 8.40 -8.78
CA LEU A 24 11.07 9.71 -8.95
C LEU A 24 10.27 10.11 -7.71
N LEU A 25 9.52 9.16 -7.13
CA LEU A 25 8.84 9.38 -5.88
C LEU A 25 9.85 9.66 -4.77
N ALA A 26 10.84 8.80 -4.57
CA ALA A 26 11.85 9.01 -3.53
C ALA A 26 12.47 10.42 -3.58
N LEU A 27 12.85 10.88 -4.78
CA LEU A 27 13.34 12.23 -5.03
C LEU A 27 12.31 13.31 -4.69
N PHE A 28 11.05 13.14 -5.10
CA PHE A 28 9.97 14.06 -4.75
C PHE A 28 9.81 14.19 -3.24
N SER A 29 9.83 13.08 -2.49
CA SER A 29 9.70 13.15 -1.03
C SER A 29 10.92 13.70 -0.34
N VAL A 30 12.12 13.41 -0.85
CA VAL A 30 13.34 14.07 -0.42
C VAL A 30 13.18 15.59 -0.53
N LEU A 31 12.82 16.11 -1.71
CA LEU A 31 12.68 17.56 -1.94
C LEU A 31 11.62 18.21 -1.04
N ARG A 32 10.55 17.47 -0.72
CA ARG A 32 9.46 17.95 0.14
C ARG A 32 9.87 18.06 1.60
N VAL A 33 10.67 17.12 2.11
CA VAL A 33 10.97 16.95 3.53
C VAL A 33 12.35 17.48 3.90
N HIS A 34 13.21 17.77 2.92
CA HIS A 34 14.54 18.30 3.15
C HIS A 34 14.47 19.67 3.85
N GLY A 35 15.10 19.77 5.02
CA GLY A 35 15.20 21.02 5.81
C GLY A 35 14.25 21.12 7.01
N SER A 36 13.26 20.24 7.17
CA SER A 36 12.33 20.28 8.32
C SER A 36 12.69 19.32 9.46
N ASN A 37 13.56 18.33 9.21
CA ASN A 37 13.73 17.19 10.11
C ASN A 37 15.16 17.14 10.69
N GLN A 38 15.28 16.67 11.93
CA GLN A 38 16.57 16.60 12.63
C GLN A 38 17.13 15.17 12.71
N SER A 39 16.27 14.15 12.61
CA SER A 39 16.63 12.73 12.69
C SER A 39 16.31 11.95 11.41
N LEU A 40 17.01 10.82 11.21
CA LEU A 40 16.72 9.90 10.11
C LEU A 40 15.34 9.26 10.25
N ASP A 41 14.92 8.96 11.48
CA ASP A 41 13.62 8.38 11.80
C ASP A 41 12.48 9.32 11.36
N ASP A 42 12.57 10.59 11.77
CA ASP A 42 11.60 11.62 11.39
C ASP A 42 11.58 11.85 9.89
N PHE A 43 12.75 11.86 9.24
CA PHE A 43 12.89 11.97 7.78
C PHE A 43 12.11 10.89 7.06
N ILE A 44 12.28 9.63 7.47
CA ILE A 44 11.63 8.50 6.81
C ILE A 44 10.13 8.48 7.08
N SER A 45 9.70 8.68 8.33
CA SER A 45 8.27 8.76 8.67
C SER A 45 7.57 9.92 7.96
N SER A 46 8.21 11.07 7.87
CA SER A 46 7.67 12.25 7.18
C SER A 46 7.63 12.08 5.66
N ALA A 47 8.52 11.27 5.07
CA ALA A 47 8.59 11.09 3.62
C ALA A 47 7.28 10.53 3.04
N TYR A 48 6.64 9.55 3.69
CA TYR A 48 5.40 8.91 3.20
C TYR A 48 4.50 8.32 4.27
N GLY A 49 4.98 8.19 5.50
CA GLY A 49 4.24 7.49 6.55
C GLY A 49 3.12 8.33 7.15
N THR A 50 3.38 9.61 7.39
CA THR A 50 2.52 10.42 8.25
C THR A 50 1.54 11.30 7.48
N ILE A 51 0.25 11.18 7.80
CA ILE A 51 -0.72 12.24 7.57
C ILE A 51 -1.05 12.87 8.91
N ASN A 52 -0.89 14.20 9.02
CA ASN A 52 -1.42 14.90 10.18
C ASN A 52 -2.95 14.94 10.10
N LEU A 53 -3.62 14.20 10.98
CA LEU A 53 -5.08 14.07 11.03
C LEU A 53 -5.78 15.41 11.30
N SER A 54 -5.14 16.36 11.99
CA SER A 54 -5.69 17.71 12.17
C SER A 54 -5.84 18.46 10.84
N ASN A 55 -5.03 18.09 9.84
CA ASN A 55 -4.95 18.72 8.54
C ASN A 55 -5.54 17.86 7.41
N VAL A 56 -6.22 16.75 7.73
CA VAL A 56 -6.87 15.87 6.72
C VAL A 56 -7.98 16.59 5.96
N GLN A 57 -8.51 17.69 6.51
CA GLN A 57 -9.43 18.57 5.79
C GLN A 57 -8.78 19.20 4.54
N ASN A 58 -7.45 19.30 4.52
CA ASN A 58 -6.72 19.71 3.33
C ASN A 58 -6.52 18.50 2.40
N VAL A 59 -6.90 18.68 1.14
CA VAL A 59 -6.80 17.63 0.11
C VAL A 59 -5.34 17.30 -0.23
N ILE A 60 -4.45 18.29 -0.17
CA ILE A 60 -3.04 18.15 -0.60
C ILE A 60 -2.27 17.07 0.21
N PRO A 61 -2.26 17.08 1.55
CA PRO A 61 -1.61 16.03 2.34
C PRO A 61 -2.12 14.62 2.01
N VAL A 62 -3.43 14.46 1.80
CA VAL A 62 -4.05 13.17 1.46
C VAL A 62 -3.56 12.71 0.08
N LEU A 63 -3.59 13.57 -0.93
CA LEU A 63 -3.11 13.24 -2.26
C LEU A 63 -1.63 12.84 -2.27
N ILE A 64 -0.79 13.54 -1.50
CA ILE A 64 0.64 13.21 -1.42
C ILE A 64 0.85 11.85 -0.78
N TRP A 65 0.13 11.55 0.31
CA TRP A 65 0.19 10.23 0.96
C TRP A 65 -0.28 9.10 0.03
N MET A 66 -1.26 9.35 -0.83
CA MET A 66 -1.76 8.37 -1.80
C MET A 66 -0.84 8.19 -3.02
N LEU A 67 0.21 9.00 -3.22
CA LEU A 67 1.07 8.92 -4.41
C LEU A 67 1.66 7.52 -4.66
N PRO A 68 2.20 6.79 -3.66
CA PRO A 68 2.68 5.43 -3.87
C PRO A 68 1.59 4.50 -4.41
N LEU A 69 0.36 4.59 -3.86
CA LEU A 69 -0.78 3.81 -4.34
C LEU A 69 -1.18 4.18 -5.77
N LEU A 70 -1.20 5.47 -6.10
CA LEU A 70 -1.53 5.95 -7.45
C LEU A 70 -0.54 5.42 -8.49
N VAL A 71 0.75 5.45 -8.18
CA VAL A 71 1.82 4.91 -9.04
C VAL A 71 1.69 3.40 -9.19
N LEU A 72 1.53 2.67 -8.08
CA LEU A 72 1.35 1.23 -8.10
C LEU A 72 0.13 0.84 -8.94
N ASN A 73 -0.98 1.56 -8.78
CA ASN A 73 -2.19 1.32 -9.56
C ASN A 73 -2.01 1.67 -11.05
N PHE A 74 -1.29 2.75 -11.37
CA PHE A 74 -0.97 3.09 -12.76
C PHE A 74 -0.18 1.99 -13.47
N ILE A 75 0.69 1.27 -12.74
CA ILE A 75 1.55 0.22 -13.29
C ILE A 75 0.88 -1.16 -13.23
N LEU A 76 0.18 -1.48 -12.13
CA LEU A 76 -0.28 -2.82 -11.77
C LEU A 76 -1.81 -2.96 -11.71
N GLY A 77 -2.59 -1.88 -11.86
CA GLY A 77 -4.05 -1.92 -11.64
C GLY A 77 -4.81 -2.83 -12.60
N ASP A 78 -4.28 -3.05 -13.81
CA ASP A 78 -4.83 -3.95 -14.83
C ASP A 78 -4.03 -5.25 -14.99
N TYR A 79 -3.15 -5.55 -14.04
CA TYR A 79 -2.23 -6.68 -14.13
C TYR A 79 -2.95 -8.03 -14.26
N ILE A 80 -3.89 -8.33 -13.36
CA ILE A 80 -4.65 -9.59 -13.37
C ILE A 80 -5.51 -9.69 -14.64
N ASP A 81 -6.19 -8.60 -15.01
CA ASP A 81 -7.06 -8.58 -16.18
C ASP A 81 -6.28 -8.82 -17.49
N LYS A 82 -5.13 -8.15 -17.68
CA LYS A 82 -4.24 -8.39 -18.82
C LYS A 82 -3.73 -9.82 -18.87
N GLN A 83 -3.28 -10.35 -17.73
CA GLN A 83 -2.78 -11.73 -17.64
C GLN A 83 -3.87 -12.75 -17.98
N LEU A 84 -5.11 -12.45 -17.56
CA LEU A 84 -6.25 -13.27 -17.86
C LEU A 84 -6.59 -13.27 -19.36
N ASN A 85 -6.63 -12.08 -19.97
CA ASN A 85 -6.92 -11.95 -21.40
C ASN A 85 -5.87 -12.64 -22.28
N GLN A 86 -4.61 -12.70 -21.85
CA GLN A 86 -3.54 -13.40 -22.57
C GLN A 86 -3.61 -14.93 -22.44
N HIS A 87 -4.12 -15.44 -21.32
CA HIS A 87 -4.05 -16.85 -20.96
C HIS A 87 -5.43 -17.53 -20.80
N ALA A 88 -6.52 -16.83 -21.11
CA ALA A 88 -7.89 -17.25 -20.83
C ALA A 88 -8.18 -18.70 -21.28
N VAL A 89 -7.82 -19.06 -22.51
CA VAL A 89 -8.05 -20.40 -23.08
C VAL A 89 -7.39 -21.51 -22.24
N TYR A 90 -6.21 -21.25 -21.67
CA TYR A 90 -5.47 -22.24 -20.88
C TYR A 90 -5.97 -22.33 -19.43
N ILE A 91 -6.50 -21.23 -18.90
CA ILE A 91 -6.97 -21.11 -17.51
C ILE A 91 -8.38 -21.71 -17.37
N PHE A 92 -9.27 -21.47 -18.33
CA PHE A 92 -10.70 -21.75 -18.15
C PHE A 92 -11.12 -23.20 -18.46
N THR A 93 -10.24 -23.99 -19.07
CA THR A 93 -10.52 -25.40 -19.39
C THR A 93 -10.44 -26.36 -18.21
N ARG A 94 -9.87 -25.97 -17.05
CA ARG A 94 -9.78 -26.83 -15.84
C ARG A 94 -9.88 -26.02 -14.54
N THR A 95 -10.77 -26.40 -13.63
CA THR A 95 -11.10 -25.67 -12.39
C THR A 95 -9.92 -25.52 -11.41
N GLU A 96 -9.10 -26.55 -11.24
CA GLU A 96 -7.93 -26.51 -10.33
C GLU A 96 -6.88 -25.49 -10.78
N LYS A 97 -6.69 -25.35 -12.10
CA LYS A 97 -5.76 -24.37 -12.68
C LYS A 97 -6.17 -22.93 -12.42
N ARG A 98 -7.46 -22.64 -12.20
CA ARG A 98 -7.95 -21.28 -11.89
C ARG A 98 -7.46 -20.80 -10.53
N LYS A 99 -7.46 -21.67 -9.51
CA LYS A 99 -6.97 -21.35 -8.16
C LYS A 99 -5.46 -21.13 -8.17
N GLU A 100 -4.73 -22.07 -8.75
CA GLU A 100 -3.26 -21.99 -8.88
C GLU A 100 -2.86 -20.72 -9.64
N TRP A 101 -3.57 -20.41 -10.73
CA TRP A 101 -3.32 -19.20 -11.51
C TRP A 101 -3.54 -17.93 -10.68
N LEU A 102 -4.68 -17.79 -9.98
CA LEU A 102 -4.90 -16.60 -9.13
C LEU A 102 -3.84 -16.50 -8.03
N THR A 103 -3.45 -17.63 -7.44
CA THR A 103 -2.39 -17.69 -6.42
C THR A 103 -1.08 -17.14 -6.98
N ALA A 104 -0.69 -17.59 -8.18
CA ALA A 104 0.50 -17.10 -8.86
C ALA A 104 0.41 -15.59 -9.14
N GLN A 105 -0.74 -15.09 -9.62
CA GLN A 105 -0.91 -13.65 -9.84
C GLN A 105 -0.87 -12.82 -8.56
N ALA A 106 -1.45 -13.32 -7.46
CA ALA A 106 -1.40 -12.67 -6.16
C ALA A 106 0.04 -12.60 -5.62
N ILE A 107 0.81 -13.68 -5.74
CA ILE A 107 2.24 -13.73 -5.36
C ILE A 107 3.06 -12.75 -6.21
N SER A 108 2.81 -12.67 -7.53
CA SER A 108 3.50 -11.72 -8.41
C SER A 108 3.18 -10.28 -8.04
N LEU A 109 1.90 -9.93 -7.83
CA LEU A 109 1.50 -8.60 -7.36
C LEU A 109 2.16 -8.24 -6.03
N PHE A 110 2.14 -9.15 -5.06
CA PHE A 110 2.80 -8.99 -3.77
C PHE A 110 4.29 -8.68 -3.95
N SER A 111 4.97 -9.45 -4.80
CA SER A 111 6.40 -9.29 -5.08
C SER A 111 6.72 -7.94 -5.74
N TYR A 112 5.89 -7.49 -6.69
CA TYR A 112 6.07 -6.19 -7.35
C TYR A 112 5.87 -5.00 -6.39
N VAL A 113 4.84 -5.06 -5.55
CA VAL A 113 4.57 -4.00 -4.57
C VAL A 113 5.70 -3.94 -3.53
N ILE A 114 6.17 -5.09 -3.03
CA ILE A 114 7.33 -5.17 -2.13
C ILE A 114 8.58 -4.61 -2.80
N TYR A 115 8.88 -5.02 -4.03
CA TYR A 115 10.04 -4.53 -4.78
C TYR A 115 10.04 -3.00 -4.87
N PHE A 116 8.90 -2.42 -5.25
CA PHE A 116 8.72 -0.97 -5.35
C PHE A 116 8.98 -0.26 -4.01
N HIS A 117 8.41 -0.77 -2.92
CA HIS A 117 8.58 -0.17 -1.60
C HIS A 117 9.99 -0.33 -1.04
N ILE A 118 10.64 -1.50 -1.22
CA ILE A 118 12.04 -1.70 -0.83
C ILE A 118 12.93 -0.69 -1.54
N LEU A 119 12.76 -0.52 -2.85
CA LEU A 119 13.54 0.43 -3.64
C LEU A 119 13.34 1.87 -3.15
N LEU A 120 12.10 2.26 -2.89
CA LEU A 120 11.77 3.56 -2.31
C LEU A 120 12.50 3.78 -0.97
N GLN A 121 12.46 2.80 -0.07
CA GLN A 121 13.10 2.92 1.25
C GLN A 121 14.62 2.94 1.18
N VAL A 122 15.23 2.07 0.36
CA VAL A 122 16.68 2.06 0.15
C VAL A 122 17.15 3.44 -0.31
N PHE A 123 16.42 4.07 -1.22
CA PHE A 123 16.76 5.43 -1.69
C PHE A 123 16.63 6.47 -0.57
N LEU A 124 15.53 6.47 0.18
CA LEU A 124 15.31 7.42 1.28
C LEU A 124 16.37 7.27 2.38
N VAL A 125 16.67 6.04 2.80
CA VAL A 125 17.70 5.76 3.82
C VAL A 125 19.07 6.21 3.33
N THR A 126 19.44 5.86 2.09
CA THR A 126 20.73 6.25 1.51
C THR A 126 20.86 7.76 1.40
N PHE A 127 19.83 8.44 0.88
CA PHE A 127 19.83 9.90 0.78
C PHE A 127 19.90 10.55 2.17
N GLY A 128 19.18 9.99 3.15
CA GLY A 128 19.16 10.52 4.50
C GLY A 128 20.54 10.50 5.15
N TYR A 129 21.27 9.39 5.03
CA TYR A 129 22.65 9.29 5.50
C TYR A 129 23.60 10.24 4.75
N VAL A 130 23.49 10.33 3.42
CA VAL A 130 24.31 11.26 2.60
C VAL A 130 24.05 12.72 2.98
N SER A 131 22.82 13.04 3.39
CA SER A 131 22.43 14.39 3.85
C SER A 131 22.86 14.68 5.29
N GLY A 132 23.52 13.73 5.97
CA GLY A 132 24.02 13.90 7.33
C GLY A 132 22.98 13.65 8.43
N PHE A 133 21.77 13.16 8.10
CA PHE A 133 20.83 12.71 9.12
C PHE A 133 21.41 11.51 9.85
N ARG A 134 21.25 11.51 11.17
CA ARG A 134 21.68 10.41 12.03
C ARG A 134 20.46 9.71 12.61
N ALA A 135 20.58 8.39 12.78
CA ALA A 135 19.71 7.63 13.65
C ALA A 135 19.88 8.18 15.07
N LEU A 136 18.87 8.86 15.60
CA LEU A 136 18.94 9.48 16.93
C LEU A 136 18.38 8.55 18.01
N SER A 137 17.66 7.50 17.62
CA SER A 137 16.78 6.79 18.53
C SER A 137 17.30 5.44 19.06
N PRO A 138 16.94 5.04 20.30
CA PRO A 138 16.99 3.64 20.74
C PRO A 138 16.31 2.66 19.76
N ILE A 139 16.72 1.39 19.84
CA ILE A 139 16.20 0.26 19.05
C ILE A 139 14.66 0.21 18.96
N THR A 140 13.96 0.70 20.00
CA THR A 140 12.51 0.73 20.07
C THR A 140 11.84 1.65 19.05
N MET A 141 12.32 2.88 18.79
CA MET A 141 11.66 3.72 17.77
C MET A 141 11.96 3.24 16.35
N TRP A 142 13.16 2.70 16.10
CA TRP A 142 13.46 2.05 14.81
C TRP A 142 12.51 0.88 14.53
N GLY A 143 12.18 0.10 15.57
CA GLY A 143 11.16 -0.96 15.48
C GLY A 143 9.80 -0.41 15.03
N ASN A 144 9.37 0.73 15.56
CA ASN A 144 8.09 1.36 15.22
C ASN A 144 8.08 1.93 13.79
N VAL A 145 9.20 2.52 13.35
CA VAL A 145 9.37 2.97 11.96
C VAL A 145 9.24 1.79 11.00
N VAL A 146 9.91 0.68 11.29
CA VAL A 146 9.85 -0.55 10.47
C VAL A 146 8.45 -1.15 10.47
N LEU A 147 7.79 -1.25 11.63
CA LEU A 147 6.41 -1.73 11.73
C LEU A 147 5.45 -0.86 10.93
N GLY A 148 5.55 0.46 11.06
CA GLY A 148 4.76 1.41 10.28
C GLY A 148 5.00 1.28 8.77
N MET A 149 6.23 0.95 8.34
CA MET A 149 6.50 0.68 6.93
C MET A 149 5.80 -0.61 6.48
N ILE A 150 5.88 -1.66 7.27
CA ILE A 150 5.26 -2.95 6.94
C ILE A 150 3.75 -2.78 6.81
N THR A 151 3.08 -2.09 7.73
CA THR A 151 1.64 -1.83 7.63
C THR A 151 1.29 -0.98 6.41
N PHE A 152 2.10 0.03 6.09
CA PHE A 152 1.93 0.82 4.86
C PHE A 152 2.11 -0.02 3.58
N PHE A 153 3.04 -0.97 3.56
CA PHE A 153 3.23 -1.85 2.40
C PHE A 153 2.03 -2.79 2.26
N LEU A 154 1.59 -3.40 3.36
CA LEU A 154 0.43 -4.30 3.39
C LEU A 154 -0.86 -3.59 2.97
N SER A 155 -1.07 -2.33 3.39
CA SER A 155 -2.24 -1.56 2.97
C SER A 155 -2.22 -1.26 1.46
N ASN A 156 -1.05 -0.96 0.89
CA ASN A 156 -0.90 -0.77 -0.55
C ASN A 156 -1.12 -2.08 -1.33
N ILE A 157 -0.58 -3.20 -0.84
CA ILE A 157 -0.83 -4.54 -1.41
C ILE A 157 -2.33 -4.83 -1.42
N LEU A 158 -3.01 -4.62 -0.28
CA LEU A 158 -4.44 -4.84 -0.13
C LEU A 158 -5.24 -4.00 -1.13
N ALA A 159 -4.94 -2.71 -1.23
CA ALA A 159 -5.60 -1.80 -2.16
C ALA A 159 -5.39 -2.22 -3.63
N VAL A 160 -4.14 -2.47 -4.05
CA VAL A 160 -3.81 -2.91 -5.42
C VAL A 160 -4.51 -4.22 -5.76
N PHE A 161 -4.58 -5.15 -4.81
CA PHE A 161 -5.22 -6.44 -5.03
C PHE A 161 -6.75 -6.30 -5.15
N ILE A 162 -7.39 -5.49 -4.29
CA ILE A 162 -8.82 -5.18 -4.43
C ILE A 162 -9.10 -4.52 -5.79
N ILE A 163 -8.28 -3.56 -6.22
CA ILE A 163 -8.44 -2.92 -7.54
C ILE A 163 -8.36 -3.96 -8.66
N ASN A 164 -7.40 -4.88 -8.61
CA ASN A 164 -7.27 -5.93 -9.61
C ASN A 164 -8.44 -6.93 -9.59
N LEU A 165 -9.03 -7.22 -8.43
CA LEU A 165 -10.22 -8.06 -8.36
C LEU A 165 -11.49 -7.34 -8.84
N LEU A 166 -11.61 -6.04 -8.58
CA LEU A 166 -12.70 -5.22 -9.08
C LEU A 166 -12.60 -4.98 -10.59
N SER A 167 -11.38 -4.85 -11.12
CA SER A 167 -11.15 -4.58 -12.55
C SER A 167 -11.67 -5.71 -13.43
N LEU A 168 -11.68 -6.93 -12.91
CA LEU A 168 -12.35 -8.08 -13.52
C LEU A 168 -13.83 -7.82 -13.82
N ARG A 169 -14.54 -6.97 -13.04
CA ARG A 169 -15.97 -6.70 -13.23
C ARG A 169 -16.27 -5.36 -13.91
N MET A 170 -15.56 -4.29 -13.54
CA MET A 170 -15.93 -2.93 -13.93
C MET A 170 -14.85 -2.18 -14.72
N ASN A 171 -13.76 -2.83 -15.13
CA ASN A 171 -12.53 -2.23 -15.68
C ASN A 171 -11.67 -1.53 -14.62
N THR A 172 -10.40 -1.30 -14.97
CA THR A 172 -9.36 -0.80 -14.04
C THR A 172 -9.58 0.63 -13.57
N VAL A 173 -9.93 1.55 -14.48
CA VAL A 173 -10.09 2.98 -14.15
C VAL A 173 -11.16 3.22 -13.08
N PRO A 174 -12.42 2.73 -13.22
CA PRO A 174 -13.42 2.92 -12.18
C PRO A 174 -13.12 2.13 -10.90
N SER A 175 -12.48 0.96 -11.00
CA SER A 175 -12.03 0.20 -9.81
C SER A 175 -11.04 0.99 -8.96
N ALA A 176 -10.06 1.60 -9.63
CA ALA A 176 -9.10 2.48 -8.99
C ALA A 176 -9.77 3.73 -8.40
N ALA A 177 -10.62 4.41 -9.18
CA ALA A 177 -11.34 5.59 -8.72
C ALA A 177 -12.19 5.29 -7.48
N PHE A 178 -12.87 4.14 -7.45
CA PHE A 178 -13.66 3.68 -6.31
C PHE A 178 -12.79 3.53 -5.05
N ILE A 179 -11.65 2.84 -5.15
CA ILE A 179 -10.76 2.61 -4.00
C ILE A 179 -10.13 3.91 -3.51
N ILE A 180 -9.73 4.80 -4.43
CA ILE A 180 -9.17 6.11 -4.08
C ILE A 180 -10.24 6.96 -3.37
N ALA A 181 -11.46 7.02 -3.91
CA ALA A 181 -12.57 7.75 -3.32
C ALA A 181 -12.94 7.19 -1.93
N TYR A 182 -13.04 5.86 -1.81
CA TYR A 182 -13.29 5.19 -0.54
C TYR A 182 -12.24 5.55 0.51
N GLN A 183 -10.94 5.43 0.19
CA GLN A 183 -9.88 5.81 1.13
C GLN A 183 -9.96 7.28 1.52
N SER A 184 -10.20 8.17 0.56
CA SER A 184 -10.30 9.62 0.81
C SER A 184 -11.47 9.96 1.74
N VAL A 185 -12.64 9.38 1.50
CA VAL A 185 -13.84 9.57 2.33
C VAL A 185 -13.61 9.02 3.73
N VAL A 186 -13.05 7.81 3.84
CA VAL A 186 -12.77 7.19 5.12
C VAL A 186 -11.79 8.03 5.93
N LEU A 187 -10.68 8.48 5.34
CA LEU A 187 -9.72 9.37 6.01
C LEU A 187 -10.39 10.66 6.47
N TYR A 188 -11.19 11.29 5.61
CA TYR A 188 -11.90 12.52 5.94
C TYR A 188 -12.87 12.35 7.11
N LEU A 189 -13.74 11.33 7.06
CA LEU A 189 -14.67 11.01 8.14
C LEU A 189 -13.93 10.77 9.46
N SER A 190 -12.81 10.08 9.36
CA SER A 190 -11.99 9.75 10.51
C SER A 190 -11.34 10.98 11.16
N GLY A 191 -10.85 11.92 10.35
CA GLY A 191 -10.37 13.21 10.84
C GLY A 191 -11.46 14.00 11.57
N ILE A 192 -12.70 13.98 11.07
CA ILE A 192 -13.85 14.60 11.75
C ILE A 192 -14.15 13.91 13.08
N MET A 193 -14.24 12.58 13.08
CA MET A 193 -14.60 11.80 14.26
C MET A 193 -13.59 12.00 15.40
N LEU A 194 -12.29 11.97 15.10
CA LEU A 194 -11.24 12.20 16.09
C LEU A 194 -11.21 13.64 16.62
N LYS A 195 -11.54 14.63 15.78
CA LYS A 195 -11.65 16.02 16.22
C LYS A 195 -12.77 16.20 17.25
N ASN A 196 -13.86 15.45 17.12
CA ASN A 196 -15.04 15.60 17.96
C ASN A 196 -15.00 14.73 19.22
N SER A 197 -14.38 13.55 19.18
CA SER A 197 -14.20 12.70 20.35
C SER A 197 -13.04 11.72 20.19
N SER A 198 -12.16 11.67 21.19
CA SER A 198 -11.10 10.64 21.27
C SER A 198 -11.66 9.22 21.39
N SER A 199 -12.87 9.05 21.95
CA SER A 199 -13.53 7.73 22.04
C SER A 199 -13.94 7.14 20.68
N SER A 200 -13.94 7.96 19.62
CA SER A 200 -14.23 7.47 18.27
C SER A 200 -13.11 6.60 17.70
N TYR A 201 -11.91 6.60 18.29
CA TYR A 201 -10.78 5.77 17.86
C TYR A 201 -11.16 4.29 17.75
N ASP A 202 -11.95 3.77 18.71
CA ASP A 202 -12.36 2.37 18.74
C ASP A 202 -13.21 1.94 17.56
N LEU A 203 -13.95 2.86 16.94
CA LEU A 203 -14.70 2.60 15.72
C LEU A 203 -13.79 2.67 14.50
N ILE A 204 -12.88 3.63 14.50
CA ILE A 204 -12.14 3.97 13.29
C ILE A 204 -11.01 2.95 13.00
N LYS A 205 -10.44 2.33 14.03
CA LYS A 205 -9.45 1.26 13.87
C LYS A 205 -9.95 0.06 13.05
N TRP A 206 -11.26 -0.07 12.86
CA TRP A 206 -11.85 -1.13 12.04
C TRP A 206 -11.93 -0.80 10.54
N PHE A 207 -11.55 0.39 10.10
CA PHE A 207 -11.50 0.69 8.67
C PHE A 207 -10.25 0.07 8.02
N PRO A 208 -10.41 -0.70 6.93
CA PRO A 208 -9.35 -1.61 6.46
C PRO A 208 -8.14 -0.94 5.83
N LEU A 209 -8.32 0.23 5.22
CA LEU A 209 -7.25 0.92 4.49
C LEU A 209 -6.64 2.08 5.29
N THR A 210 -7.17 2.38 6.47
CA THR A 210 -6.60 3.41 7.37
C THR A 210 -5.45 2.88 8.21
N GLN A 211 -5.34 1.56 8.38
CA GLN A 211 -4.28 0.90 9.15
C GLN A 211 -2.87 1.09 8.57
N GLY A 212 -2.76 1.59 7.33
CA GLY A 212 -1.49 1.96 6.71
C GLY A 212 -1.05 3.42 6.97
N VAL A 213 -1.87 4.24 7.61
CA VAL A 213 -1.54 5.65 7.91
C VAL A 213 -0.71 5.70 9.19
N GLN A 214 0.56 6.08 9.10
CA GLN A 214 1.38 6.30 10.29
C GLN A 214 0.97 7.61 10.97
N GLY A 215 1.05 7.66 12.30
CA GLY A 215 0.70 8.84 13.10
C GLY A 215 -0.75 8.87 13.61
N TRP A 216 -1.56 7.88 13.26
CA TRP A 216 -2.90 7.73 13.84
C TRP A 216 -2.84 7.25 15.29
N ASP A 217 -2.06 6.21 15.54
CA ASP A 217 -1.96 5.59 16.86
C ASP A 217 -1.41 6.58 17.91
N GLY A 218 -0.67 7.61 17.48
CA GLY A 218 -0.17 8.70 18.33
C GLY A 218 -1.21 9.73 18.79
N TYR A 219 -2.38 9.85 18.14
CA TYR A 219 -3.44 10.77 18.61
C TYR A 219 -4.23 10.21 19.82
N ALA A 220 -4.19 8.89 20.04
CA ALA A 220 -4.67 8.28 21.27
C ALA A 220 -3.68 8.42 22.44
N GLU A 221 -2.42 8.78 22.14
CA GLU A 221 -1.29 8.74 23.08
C GLU A 221 -0.73 10.12 23.47
N MET A 222 -1.43 11.22 23.20
CA MET A 222 -1.08 12.52 23.83
C MET A 222 -1.15 12.51 25.37
N ARG A 223 -1.47 11.37 26.01
CA ARG A 223 -1.32 11.17 27.47
C ARG A 223 -0.72 9.85 27.95
N VAL A 224 -0.24 8.95 27.09
CA VAL A 224 0.51 7.78 27.58
C VAL A 224 1.63 7.48 26.59
N SER A 225 2.86 7.68 27.08
CA SER A 225 4.13 7.17 26.59
C SER A 225 4.11 6.32 25.30
N GLU A 226 4.89 6.77 24.32
CA GLU A 226 5.66 5.91 23.42
C GLU A 226 4.87 4.84 22.67
N PHE A 227 4.43 5.15 21.45
CA PHE A 227 4.17 4.21 20.35
C PHE A 227 3.93 2.77 20.83
N SER A 228 2.75 2.51 21.40
CA SER A 228 2.50 1.19 21.96
C SER A 228 2.54 0.14 20.84
N LEU A 229 3.42 -0.85 21.00
CA LEU A 229 3.56 -2.00 20.09
C LEU A 229 2.21 -2.70 19.84
N GLU A 230 1.27 -2.58 20.78
CA GLU A 230 -0.08 -3.17 20.71
C GLU A 230 -0.92 -2.61 19.55
N GLY A 231 -0.87 -1.29 19.28
CA GLY A 231 -1.60 -0.68 18.15
C GLY A 231 -1.04 -1.11 16.79
N SER A 232 0.28 -1.14 16.67
CA SER A 232 0.96 -1.57 15.44
C SER A 232 0.80 -3.06 15.14
N LEU A 233 0.78 -3.91 16.18
CA LEU A 233 0.50 -5.34 16.03
C LEU A 233 -0.95 -5.60 15.60
N PHE A 234 -1.92 -4.85 16.16
CA PHE A 234 -3.30 -4.91 15.72
C PHE A 234 -3.43 -4.58 14.24
N ALA A 235 -2.85 -3.47 13.79
CA ALA A 235 -2.87 -3.06 12.39
C ALA A 235 -2.28 -4.14 11.44
N LEU A 236 -1.17 -4.77 11.85
CA LEU A 236 -0.55 -5.85 11.09
C LEU A 236 -1.47 -7.08 10.99
N VAL A 237 -1.97 -7.58 12.13
CA VAL A 237 -2.87 -8.75 12.16
C VAL A 237 -4.15 -8.46 11.36
N TYR A 238 -4.69 -7.25 11.49
CA TYR A 238 -5.86 -6.81 10.75
C TYR A 238 -5.59 -6.85 9.24
N LEU A 239 -4.50 -6.24 8.77
CA LEU A 239 -4.18 -6.17 7.33
C LEU A 239 -3.90 -7.54 6.72
N VAL A 240 -3.20 -8.42 7.45
CA VAL A 240 -2.98 -9.81 7.02
C VAL A 240 -4.31 -10.57 6.92
N THR A 241 -5.19 -10.39 7.90
CA THR A 241 -6.52 -11.02 7.89
C THR A 241 -7.38 -10.49 6.74
N ALA A 242 -7.36 -9.17 6.50
CA ALA A 242 -8.08 -8.55 5.40
C ALA A 242 -7.56 -9.04 4.03
N LEU A 243 -6.24 -9.16 3.87
CA LEU A 243 -5.63 -9.74 2.66
C LEU A 243 -6.09 -11.18 2.43
N LEU A 244 -6.12 -12.00 3.48
CA LEU A 244 -6.61 -13.37 3.40
C LEU A 244 -8.09 -13.41 2.97
N ILE A 245 -8.94 -12.58 3.58
CA ILE A 245 -10.37 -12.49 3.22
C ILE A 245 -10.54 -12.07 1.76
N VAL A 246 -9.86 -11.01 1.33
CA VAL A 246 -9.92 -10.53 -0.06
C VAL A 246 -9.42 -11.61 -1.04
N TYR A 247 -8.37 -12.35 -0.67
CA TYR A 247 -7.88 -13.48 -1.45
C TYR A 247 -8.92 -14.60 -1.59
N LEU A 248 -9.58 -14.98 -0.50
CA LEU A 248 -10.66 -15.97 -0.52
C LEU A 248 -11.85 -15.50 -1.38
N ILE A 249 -12.21 -14.21 -1.29
CA ILE A 249 -13.23 -13.59 -2.17
C ILE A 249 -12.79 -13.68 -3.63
N GLY A 250 -11.52 -13.36 -3.94
CA GLY A 250 -10.97 -13.47 -5.28
C GLY A 250 -11.07 -14.89 -5.85
N LEU A 251 -10.73 -15.90 -5.04
CA LEU A 251 -10.86 -17.31 -5.42
C LEU A 251 -12.32 -17.67 -5.75
N PHE A 252 -13.26 -17.22 -4.92
CA PHE A 252 -14.69 -17.45 -5.14
C PHE A 252 -15.19 -16.76 -6.43
N VAL A 253 -14.78 -15.51 -6.66
CA VAL A 253 -15.15 -14.74 -7.86
C VAL A 253 -14.66 -15.42 -9.13
N ILE A 254 -13.41 -15.88 -9.16
CA ILE A 254 -12.82 -16.55 -10.35
C ILE A 254 -13.43 -17.93 -10.59
N GLN A 255 -13.82 -18.65 -9.55
CA GLN A 255 -14.48 -19.94 -9.71
C GLN A 255 -15.86 -19.82 -10.35
N LYS A 256 -16.64 -18.81 -9.94
CA LYS A 256 -18.02 -18.62 -10.42
C LYS A 256 -18.14 -17.88 -11.75
N ARG A 257 -17.04 -17.29 -12.24
CA ARG A 257 -17.08 -16.53 -13.48
C ARG A 257 -16.90 -17.45 -14.68
N ASP A 258 -17.90 -17.46 -15.53
CA ASP A 258 -17.80 -17.98 -16.89
C ASP A 258 -17.23 -16.89 -17.79
N PHE A 259 -16.14 -17.20 -18.48
CA PHE A 259 -15.52 -16.31 -19.45
C PHE A 259 -15.87 -16.84 -20.82
N TYR A 260 -16.78 -16.14 -21.50
CA TYR A 260 -17.21 -16.40 -22.87
C TYR A 260 -16.39 -15.57 -23.85
#